data_AF-A0AA36JPK8-F1
#
_entry.id   AF-A0AA36JPK8-F1
#
_cell.length_a   1.000
_cell.length_b   1.000
_cell.length_c   1.000
_cell.angle_alpha   90.00
_cell.angle_beta   90.00
_cell.angle_gamma   90.00
#
_symmetry.space_group_name_H-M   'P 1'
#
loop_
_entity.id
_entity.type
_entity.pdbx_description
1 polymer ?
#
loop_
_entity_poly.entity_id
_entity_poly.type
_entity_poly.pdbx_seq_one_letter_code
_entity_poly.pdbx_strand_id
1 'polypeptide(L)'
;MASMALRKLLAFGALLALAKAEEEESSPVAIAISVMLMGSIGFQMLMFYLVNWPDRDIQRYSWQVISQTISIFCAVLLFQGCNGLVEENLIKGSAPVVEVAIDMFQMFFWLSCMQLVLAITSGALNELVGVDTDMEKVELNLKSWSVLFSHVAGFATINAYGSLQQ
;
A
#
# COMPACT_ATOMS: atom_id res chain seq x y z
N MET A 1 44.15 -38.27 34.05
CA MET A 1 43.31 -37.04 34.14
C MET A 1 43.74 -35.95 33.14
N ALA A 2 45.04 -35.68 32.95
CA ALA A 2 45.52 -34.65 32.02
C ALA A 2 45.13 -34.86 30.54
N SER A 3 45.06 -36.10 30.05
CA SER A 3 44.69 -36.38 28.65
C SER A 3 43.23 -36.07 28.30
N MET A 4 42.33 -36.12 29.28
CA MET A 4 40.90 -35.86 29.09
C MET A 4 40.61 -34.35 29.09
N ALA A 5 41.33 -33.58 29.91
CA ALA A 5 41.28 -32.12 29.90
C ALA A 5 41.82 -31.56 28.57
N LEU A 6 42.94 -32.09 28.07
CA LEU A 6 43.53 -31.68 26.81
C LEU A 6 42.61 -31.94 25.60
N ARG A 7 41.95 -33.11 25.57
CA ARG A 7 40.97 -33.43 24.51
C ARG A 7 39.75 -32.51 24.54
N LYS A 8 39.24 -32.16 25.72
CA LYS A 8 38.12 -31.22 25.86
C LYS A 8 38.52 -29.80 25.43
N LEU A 9 39.74 -29.37 25.74
CA LEU A 9 40.26 -28.06 25.35
C LEU A 9 40.49 -27.96 23.84
N LEU A 10 41.01 -29.03 23.22
CA LEU A 10 41.16 -29.12 21.77
C LEU A 10 39.81 -29.20 21.06
N ALA A 11 38.83 -29.94 21.59
CA ALA A 11 37.49 -29.99 21.04
C ALA A 11 36.78 -28.63 21.14
N PHE A 12 36.94 -27.91 22.27
CA PHE A 12 36.38 -26.57 22.44
C PHE A 12 37.07 -25.53 21.55
N GLY A 13 38.39 -25.62 21.40
CA GLY A 13 39.16 -24.78 20.47
C GLY A 13 38.82 -25.05 19.01
N ALA A 14 38.59 -26.32 18.62
CA ALA A 14 38.14 -26.69 17.28
C ALA A 14 36.68 -26.26 17.04
N LEU A 15 35.81 -26.35 18.05
CA LEU A 15 34.44 -25.85 17.98
C LEU A 15 34.41 -24.33 17.83
N LEU A 16 35.26 -23.60 18.57
CA LEU A 16 35.42 -22.15 18.44
C LEU A 16 36.03 -21.76 17.10
N ALA A 17 36.99 -22.54 16.59
CA ALA A 17 37.59 -22.31 15.28
C ALA A 17 36.59 -22.58 14.15
N LEU A 18 35.73 -23.60 14.28
CA LEU A 18 34.61 -23.86 13.37
C LEU A 18 33.56 -22.76 13.45
N ALA A 19 33.16 -22.34 14.65
CA ALA A 19 32.22 -21.23 14.85
C ALA A 19 32.76 -19.91 14.28
N LYS A 20 34.08 -19.71 14.30
CA LYS A 20 34.74 -18.55 13.70
C LYS A 20 34.99 -18.71 12.19
N ALA A 21 35.06 -19.93 11.69
CA ALA A 21 35.16 -20.22 10.25
C ALA A 21 33.79 -20.19 9.54
N GLU A 22 32.70 -20.30 10.30
CA GLU A 22 31.32 -20.12 9.83
C GLU A 22 30.86 -18.64 9.84
N GLU A 23 31.74 -17.69 10.21
CA GLU A 23 31.57 -16.28 9.80
C GLU A 23 31.85 -16.16 8.29
N GLU A 24 31.05 -16.84 7.47
CA GLU A 24 30.87 -16.49 6.07
C GLU A 24 30.28 -15.07 6.11
N GLU A 25 31.11 -14.08 5.77
CA GLU A 25 30.75 -12.67 5.79
C GLU A 25 29.44 -12.52 5.03
N SER A 26 28.34 -12.39 5.77
CA SER A 26 27.01 -12.54 5.19
C SER A 26 26.87 -11.47 4.13
N SER A 27 26.60 -11.89 2.89
CA SER A 27 26.48 -10.97 1.76
C SER A 27 25.60 -9.78 2.15
N PRO A 28 25.92 -8.54 1.76
CA PRO A 28 25.10 -7.36 2.07
C PRO A 28 23.61 -7.56 1.73
N VAL A 29 23.33 -8.36 0.71
CA VAL A 29 21.98 -8.76 0.32
C VAL A 29 21.31 -9.65 1.38
N ALA A 30 22.04 -10.61 1.95
CA ALA A 30 21.53 -11.48 3.01
C ALA A 30 21.22 -10.69 4.30
N ILE A 31 22.06 -9.70 4.64
CA ILE A 31 21.79 -8.79 5.75
C ILE A 31 20.53 -7.97 5.47
N ALA A 32 20.40 -7.39 4.27
CA ALA A 32 19.24 -6.61 3.88
C ALA A 32 17.95 -7.43 3.95
N ILE A 33 17.96 -8.65 3.39
CA ILE A 33 16.81 -9.58 3.45
C ILE A 33 16.46 -9.89 4.90
N SER A 34 17.45 -10.20 5.74
CA SER A 34 17.22 -10.54 7.15
C SER A 34 16.60 -9.39 7.92
N VAL A 35 17.08 -8.16 7.72
CA VAL A 35 16.52 -6.95 8.34
C VAL A 35 15.11 -6.67 7.84
N MET A 36 14.85 -6.81 6.54
CA MET A 36 13.49 -6.63 5.99
C MET A 36 12.50 -7.67 6.54
N LEU A 37 12.90 -8.94 6.62
CA LEU A 37 12.06 -10.00 7.17
C LEU A 37 11.76 -9.75 8.66
N MET A 38 12.78 -9.43 9.45
CA MET A 38 12.61 -9.12 10.87
C MET A 38 11.72 -7.89 11.08
N GLY A 39 11.90 -6.84 10.27
CA GLY A 39 11.04 -5.66 10.26
C GLY A 39 9.59 -5.98 9.90
N SER A 40 9.36 -6.83 8.89
CA SER A 40 8.02 -7.22 8.47
C SER A 40 7.25 -8.00 9.54
N ILE A 41 7.92 -8.95 10.22
CA ILE A 41 7.31 -9.71 11.32
C ILE A 41 7.04 -8.78 12.50
N GLY A 42 7.99 -7.90 12.85
CA GLY A 42 7.80 -6.91 13.91
C GLY A 42 6.62 -5.98 13.64
N PHE A 43 6.47 -5.50 12.40
CA PHE A 43 5.33 -4.70 11.97
C PHE A 43 4.01 -5.49 12.04
N GLN A 44 3.99 -6.74 11.57
CA GLN A 44 2.80 -7.60 11.64
C GLN A 44 2.35 -7.84 13.08
N MET A 45 3.29 -8.11 13.99
CA MET A 45 3.01 -8.30 15.42
C MET A 45 2.52 -7.00 16.08
N LEU A 46 3.11 -5.86 15.73
CA LEU A 46 2.64 -4.54 16.19
C LEU A 46 1.19 -4.27 15.74
N MET A 47 0.86 -4.55 14.48
CA MET A 47 -0.51 -4.41 13.98
C MET A 47 -1.48 -5.30 14.74
N PHE A 48 -1.14 -6.58 14.98
CA PHE A 48 -1.96 -7.48 15.79
C PHE A 48 -2.21 -6.95 17.21
N TYR A 49 -1.20 -6.33 17.82
CA TYR A 49 -1.34 -5.75 19.15
C TYR A 49 -2.27 -4.53 19.16
N LEU A 50 -2.10 -3.62 18.20
CA LEU A 50 -2.92 -2.41 18.12
C LEU A 50 -4.40 -2.70 17.83
N VAL A 51 -4.70 -3.65 16.94
CA VAL A 51 -6.09 -4.00 16.60
C VAL A 51 -6.80 -4.80 17.71
N ASN A 52 -6.07 -5.38 18.66
CA ASN A 52 -6.62 -6.13 19.80
C ASN A 52 -6.43 -5.42 21.15
N TRP A 53 -6.05 -4.14 21.15
CA TRP A 53 -5.80 -3.38 22.37
C TRP A 53 -7.10 -3.25 23.22
N PRO A 54 -7.07 -3.28 24.57
CA PRO A 54 -8.28 -3.27 25.40
C PRO A 54 -9.19 -2.05 25.21
N ASP A 55 -8.61 -0.90 24.87
CA ASP A 55 -9.34 0.34 24.55
C ASP A 55 -9.94 0.28 23.13
N ARG A 56 -11.26 0.47 23.05
CA ARG A 56 -12.02 0.43 21.79
C ARG A 56 -11.66 1.57 20.84
N ASP A 57 -11.22 2.71 21.35
CA ASP A 57 -10.83 3.84 20.50
C ASP A 57 -9.54 3.53 19.73
N ILE A 58 -8.57 2.90 20.41
CA ILE A 58 -7.31 2.46 19.77
C ILE A 58 -7.60 1.44 18.67
N GLN A 59 -8.50 0.47 18.91
CA GLN A 59 -8.90 -0.48 17.88
C GLN A 59 -9.51 0.24 16.67
N ARG A 60 -10.45 1.17 16.90
CA ARG A 60 -11.15 1.91 15.84
C ARG A 60 -10.18 2.70 14.97
N TYR A 61 -9.28 3.48 15.58
CA TYR A 61 -8.30 4.26 14.83
C TYR A 61 -7.29 3.36 14.10
N SER A 62 -6.89 2.24 14.70
CA SER A 62 -6.02 1.26 14.04
C SER A 62 -6.65 0.72 12.76
N TRP A 63 -7.91 0.28 12.83
CA TRP A 63 -8.66 -0.18 11.66
C TRP A 63 -8.87 0.92 10.61
N GLN A 64 -9.08 2.17 11.03
CA GLN A 64 -9.19 3.31 10.11
C GLN A 64 -7.88 3.55 9.35
N VAL A 65 -6.74 3.57 10.04
CA VAL A 65 -5.42 3.76 9.42
C VAL A 65 -5.09 2.61 8.47
N ILE A 66 -5.34 1.37 8.88
CA ILE A 66 -5.15 0.19 8.03
C ILE A 66 -6.03 0.29 6.78
N SER A 67 -7.31 0.62 6.92
CA SER A 67 -8.21 0.77 5.78
C SER A 67 -7.78 1.89 4.83
N GLN A 68 -7.34 3.03 5.36
CA GLN A 68 -6.89 4.15 4.54
C GLN A 68 -5.61 3.82 3.78
N THR A 69 -4.62 3.20 4.43
CA THR A 69 -3.37 2.79 3.77
C THR A 69 -3.62 1.79 2.65
N ILE A 70 -4.43 0.76 2.89
CA ILE A 70 -4.84 -0.19 1.85
C ILE A 70 -5.52 0.54 0.69
N SER A 71 -6.45 1.46 0.99
CA SER A 71 -7.17 2.22 -0.04
C SER A 71 -6.23 3.06 -0.92
N ILE A 72 -5.17 3.67 -0.36
CA ILE A 72 -4.18 4.42 -1.14
C ILE A 72 -3.42 3.47 -2.08
N PHE A 73 -2.95 2.33 -1.59
CA PHE A 73 -2.26 1.34 -2.43
C PHE A 73 -3.17 0.80 -3.54
N CYS A 74 -4.42 0.48 -3.22
CA CYS A 74 -5.40 0.07 -4.22
C CYS A 74 -5.64 1.16 -5.27
N ALA A 75 -5.74 2.42 -4.86
CA ALA A 75 -5.89 3.55 -5.79
C ALA A 75 -4.68 3.70 -6.72
N VAL A 76 -3.46 3.60 -6.19
CA VAL A 76 -2.23 3.66 -7.01
C VAL A 76 -2.21 2.52 -8.03
N LEU A 77 -2.43 1.28 -7.60
CA LEU A 77 -2.38 0.12 -8.49
C LEU A 77 -3.48 0.15 -9.55
N LEU A 78 -4.68 0.60 -9.18
CA LEU A 78 -5.79 0.75 -10.10
C LEU A 78 -5.47 1.83 -11.15
N PHE A 79 -4.98 2.99 -10.72
CA PHE A 79 -4.60 4.05 -11.64
C PHE A 79 -3.46 3.61 -12.57
N GLN A 80 -2.37 3.04 -12.02
CA GLN A 80 -1.23 2.56 -12.80
C GLN A 80 -1.63 1.48 -13.80
N GLY A 81 -2.49 0.54 -13.41
CA GLY A 81 -3.01 -0.48 -14.31
C GLY A 81 -3.82 0.13 -15.46
N CYS A 82 -4.71 1.07 -15.18
CA CYS A 82 -5.47 1.78 -16.21
C CYS A 82 -4.58 2.64 -17.11
N ASN A 83 -3.62 3.38 -16.54
CA ASN A 83 -2.70 4.24 -17.27
C ASN A 83 -1.82 3.43 -18.21
N GLY A 84 -1.26 2.30 -17.74
CA GLY A 84 -0.46 1.42 -18.57
C GLY A 84 -1.23 0.87 -19.78
N LEU A 85 -2.51 0.57 -19.63
CA LEU A 85 -3.36 0.16 -20.74
C LEU A 85 -3.62 1.31 -21.73
N VAL A 86 -3.83 2.53 -21.24
CA VAL A 86 -4.02 3.73 -22.09
C VAL A 86 -2.73 4.04 -22.85
N GLU A 87 -1.59 4.00 -22.17
CA GLU A 87 -0.28 4.27 -22.76
C GLU A 87 0.05 3.27 -23.89
N GLU A 88 -0.14 1.98 -23.63
CA GLU A 88 0.20 0.93 -24.60
C GLU A 88 -0.71 0.96 -25.84
N ASN A 89 -2.02 1.24 -25.66
CA ASN A 89 -3.00 1.17 -26.75
C ASN A 89 -3.22 2.50 -27.49
N LEU A 90 -3.05 3.64 -26.83
CA LEU A 90 -3.42 4.96 -27.38
C LEU A 90 -2.24 5.94 -27.53
N ILE A 91 -1.22 5.84 -26.67
CA ILE A 91 -0.13 6.83 -26.63
C ILE A 91 1.09 6.36 -27.44
N LYS A 92 1.31 5.03 -27.54
CA LYS A 92 2.46 4.47 -28.25
C LYS A 92 2.51 4.89 -29.73
N GLY A 93 3.45 5.78 -30.05
CA GLY A 93 3.69 6.30 -31.41
C GLY A 93 2.88 7.55 -31.78
N SER A 94 2.13 8.12 -30.82
CA SER A 94 1.37 9.35 -30.98
C SER A 94 2.24 10.60 -30.80
N ALA A 95 1.77 11.75 -31.30
CA ALA A 95 2.46 13.02 -31.09
C ALA A 95 2.32 13.51 -29.63
N PRO A 96 3.28 14.29 -29.09
CA PRO A 96 3.24 14.76 -27.69
C PRO A 96 1.95 15.52 -27.32
N VAL A 97 1.38 16.26 -28.27
CA VAL A 97 0.11 16.98 -28.05
C VAL A 97 -1.06 16.03 -27.82
N VAL A 98 -1.04 14.86 -28.47
CA VAL A 98 -2.09 13.84 -28.33
C VAL A 98 -1.98 13.12 -26.98
N GLU A 99 -0.76 12.86 -26.51
CA GLU A 99 -0.48 12.32 -25.18
C GLU A 99 -1.07 13.21 -24.09
N VAL A 100 -0.73 14.51 -24.11
CA VAL A 100 -1.29 15.48 -23.15
C VAL A 100 -2.82 15.55 -23.24
N ALA A 101 -3.40 15.52 -24.44
CA ALA A 101 -4.86 15.54 -24.60
C ALA A 101 -5.54 14.29 -24.00
N ILE A 102 -4.94 13.10 -24.18
CA ILE A 102 -5.43 11.85 -23.61
C ILE A 102 -5.35 11.88 -22.09
N ASP A 103 -4.22 12.33 -21.53
CA ASP A 103 -4.04 12.40 -20.08
C ASP A 103 -5.00 13.41 -19.43
N MET A 104 -5.24 14.55 -20.08
CA MET A 104 -6.24 15.52 -19.65
C MET A 104 -7.66 14.93 -19.69
N PHE A 105 -7.99 14.15 -20.72
CA PHE A 105 -9.28 13.46 -20.78
C PHE A 105 -9.42 12.40 -19.68
N GLN A 106 -8.35 11.64 -19.41
CA GLN A 106 -8.31 10.66 -18.34
C GLN A 106 -8.48 11.30 -16.95
N MET A 107 -7.89 12.48 -16.72
CA MET A 107 -8.13 13.28 -15.52
C MET A 107 -9.61 13.65 -15.37
N PHE A 108 -10.24 14.18 -16.42
CA PHE A 108 -11.68 14.53 -16.37
C PHE A 108 -12.58 13.30 -16.19
N PHE A 109 -12.22 12.18 -16.80
CA PHE A 109 -12.93 10.91 -16.62
C PHE A 109 -12.92 10.48 -15.15
N TRP A 110 -11.75 10.40 -14.53
CA TRP A 110 -11.62 10.00 -13.12
C TRP A 110 -12.25 11.00 -12.16
N LEU A 111 -12.15 12.31 -12.45
CA LEU A 111 -12.82 13.35 -11.68
C LEU A 111 -14.34 13.17 -11.76
N SER A 112 -14.89 12.88 -12.94
CA SER A 112 -16.32 12.63 -13.13
C SER A 112 -16.78 11.36 -12.42
N CYS A 113 -15.99 10.27 -12.48
CA CYS A 113 -16.26 9.04 -11.74
C CYS A 113 -16.33 9.30 -10.23
N MET A 114 -15.39 10.09 -9.69
CA MET A 114 -15.42 10.48 -8.27
C MET A 114 -16.72 11.23 -7.92
N GLN A 115 -17.12 12.23 -8.72
CA GLN A 115 -18.35 12.98 -8.48
C GLN A 115 -19.60 12.09 -8.55
N LEU A 116 -19.66 11.16 -9.52
CA LEU A 116 -20.77 10.21 -9.66
C LEU A 116 -20.87 9.28 -8.43
N VAL A 117 -19.73 8.75 -7.98
CA VAL A 117 -19.69 7.88 -6.81
C VAL A 117 -20.13 8.62 -5.55
N LEU A 118 -19.71 9.87 -5.37
CA LEU A 118 -20.17 10.71 -4.27
C LEU A 118 -21.68 10.98 -4.34
N ALA A 119 -22.22 11.28 -5.52
CA ALA A 119 -23.65 11.50 -5.70
C ALA A 119 -24.49 10.26 -5.34
N ILE A 120 -24.01 9.06 -5.69
CA ILE A 120 -24.68 7.79 -5.38
C ILE A 120 -24.54 7.44 -3.89
N THR A 121 -23.34 7.59 -3.32
CA THR A 121 -23.04 7.14 -1.95
C THR A 121 -23.45 8.13 -0.87
N SER A 122 -23.63 9.42 -1.19
CA SER A 122 -24.05 10.46 -0.22
C SER A 122 -25.49 10.36 0.23
N GLY A 123 -26.31 9.51 -0.40
CA GLY A 123 -27.73 9.41 -0.10
C GLY A 123 -28.58 10.55 -0.66
N ALA A 124 -27.97 11.58 -1.28
CA ALA A 124 -28.70 12.71 -1.89
C ALA A 124 -29.73 12.26 -2.95
N LEU A 125 -29.41 11.21 -3.71
CA LEU A 125 -30.35 10.61 -4.67
C LEU A 125 -31.50 9.84 -3.98
N ASN A 126 -31.23 9.20 -2.84
CA ASN A 126 -32.24 8.43 -2.11
C ASN A 126 -33.23 9.34 -1.37
N GLU A 127 -32.75 10.48 -0.84
CA GLU A 127 -33.60 11.53 -0.27
C GLU A 127 -34.55 12.09 -1.34
N LEU A 128 -34.06 12.32 -2.57
CA LEU A 128 -34.88 12.78 -3.69
C LEU A 128 -35.98 11.78 -4.09
N VAL A 129 -35.74 10.47 -3.92
CA VAL A 129 -36.67 9.38 -4.27
C VAL A 129 -37.56 8.99 -3.08
N GLY A 130 -37.37 9.59 -1.90
CA GLY A 130 -38.18 9.34 -0.71
C GLY A 130 -37.97 7.95 -0.08
N VAL A 131 -36.79 7.36 -0.26
CA VAL A 131 -36.42 6.07 0.34
C VAL A 131 -35.76 6.31 1.68
N ASP A 132 -36.27 5.68 2.74
CA ASP A 132 -35.67 5.74 4.07
C ASP A 132 -34.29 5.07 4.07
N THR A 133 -33.24 5.84 4.33
CA THR A 133 -31.85 5.38 4.27
C THR A 133 -31.22 5.28 5.64
N ASP A 134 -30.61 4.13 5.89
CA ASP A 134 -29.76 3.89 7.04
C ASP A 134 -28.49 4.78 6.98
N MET A 135 -28.48 5.82 7.82
CA MET A 135 -27.44 6.85 7.83
C MET A 135 -26.06 6.29 8.17
N GLU A 136 -25.99 5.23 8.97
CA GLU A 136 -24.72 4.58 9.34
C GLU A 136 -24.08 3.92 8.11
N LYS A 137 -24.89 3.25 7.28
CA LYS A 137 -24.41 2.65 6.03
C LYS A 137 -23.97 3.69 5.02
N VAL A 138 -24.70 4.82 4.93
CA VAL A 138 -24.34 5.94 4.06
C VAL A 138 -22.98 6.51 4.48
N GLU A 139 -22.78 6.76 5.78
CA GLU A 139 -21.51 7.27 6.31
C GLU A 139 -20.34 6.32 6.03
N LEU A 140 -20.52 5.03 6.26
CA LEU A 140 -19.49 4.02 6.01
C LEU A 140 -19.13 3.92 4.52
N ASN A 141 -20.13 3.82 3.64
CA ASN A 141 -19.91 3.75 2.20
C ASN A 141 -19.26 5.00 1.65
N LEU A 142 -19.72 6.18 2.09
CA LEU A 142 -19.16 7.44 1.66
C LEU A 142 -17.70 7.55 2.08
N LYS A 143 -17.36 7.19 3.33
CA LYS A 143 -15.95 7.18 3.79
C LYS A 143 -15.07 6.24 2.97
N SER A 144 -15.52 5.02 2.68
CA SER A 144 -14.71 4.06 1.91
C SER A 144 -14.54 4.46 0.44
N TRP A 145 -15.64 4.77 -0.24
CA TRP A 145 -15.62 5.03 -1.68
C TRP A 145 -15.05 6.42 -2.02
N SER A 146 -15.31 7.44 -1.20
CA SER A 146 -14.74 8.78 -1.43
C SER A 146 -13.22 8.76 -1.33
N VAL A 147 -12.66 8.09 -0.31
CA VAL A 147 -11.21 7.99 -0.11
C VAL A 147 -10.56 7.29 -1.29
N LEU A 148 -11.10 6.16 -1.74
CA LEU A 148 -10.56 5.44 -2.91
C LEU A 148 -10.56 6.31 -4.18
N PHE A 149 -11.72 6.85 -4.57
CA PHE A 149 -11.83 7.59 -5.83
C PHE A 149 -11.12 8.94 -5.82
N SER A 150 -11.05 9.61 -4.67
CA SER A 150 -10.27 10.85 -4.53
C SER A 150 -8.78 10.63 -4.75
N HIS A 151 -8.22 9.52 -4.25
CA HIS A 151 -6.83 9.17 -4.53
C HIS A 151 -6.60 8.83 -6.01
N VAL A 152 -7.50 8.05 -6.63
CA VAL A 152 -7.39 7.74 -8.07
C VAL A 152 -7.45 9.01 -8.92
N ALA A 153 -8.40 9.90 -8.65
CA ALA A 153 -8.52 11.18 -9.34
C ALA A 153 -7.29 12.07 -9.09
N GLY A 154 -6.72 12.02 -7.88
CA GLY A 154 -5.46 12.70 -7.54
C GLY A 154 -4.28 12.20 -8.39
N PHE A 155 -4.11 10.88 -8.54
CA PHE A 155 -3.06 10.32 -9.39
C PHE A 155 -3.26 10.66 -10.87
N ALA A 156 -4.51 10.63 -11.36
CA ALA A 156 -4.83 11.06 -12.72
C ALA A 156 -4.49 12.54 -12.95
N THR A 157 -4.74 13.40 -11.97
CA THR A 157 -4.37 14.82 -12.02
C THR A 157 -2.86 14.99 -12.06
N ILE A 158 -2.12 14.28 -11.21
CA ILE A 158 -0.64 14.31 -11.20
C ILE A 158 -0.09 13.88 -12.55
N ASN A 159 -0.63 12.82 -13.16
CA ASN A 159 -0.20 12.36 -14.48
C ASN A 159 -0.43 13.42 -15.56
N ALA A 160 -1.65 13.97 -15.63
CA ALA A 160 -2.00 14.97 -16.64
C ALA A 160 -1.14 16.24 -16.56
N TYR A 161 -0.89 16.76 -15.36
CA TYR A 161 0.01 17.90 -15.18
C TYR A 161 1.49 17.54 -15.38
N GLY A 162 1.87 16.29 -15.08
CA GLY A 162 3.20 15.75 -15.36
C GLY A 162 3.49 15.71 -16.86
N SER A 163 2.53 15.27 -17.68
CA SER A 163 2.64 15.26 -19.14
C SER A 163 2.60 16.66 -19.73
N LEU A 164 1.82 17.58 -19.15
CA LEU A 164 1.77 18.98 -19.59
C LEU A 164 3.10 19.73 -19.39
N GLN A 165 3.91 19.32 -18.42
CA GLN A 165 5.19 19.95 -18.12
C GLN A 165 6.32 19.51 -19.08
N GLN A 166 6.16 18.37 -19.77
CA GLN A 166 7.18 17.78 -20.64
C GLN A 166 7.20 18.42 -22.03
#